data_AF-A0A1B6JD82-F1
#
_entry.id   AF-A0A1B6JD82-F1
#
_cell.length_a   1.000
_cell.length_b   1.000
_cell.length_c   1.000
_cell.angle_alpha   90.00
_cell.angle_beta   90.00
_cell.angle_gamma   90.00
#
_symmetry.space_group_name_H-M   'P 1'
#
loop_
_entity.id
_entity.type
_entity.pdbx_description
1 polymer ?
#
loop_
_entity_poly.entity_id
_entity_poly.type
_entity_poly.pdbx_seq_one_letter_code
_entity_poly.pdbx_strand_id
1 'polypeptide(L)'
;MEKEVDDDLPPHTKYWLTDTSRNDCFFVLGTESGHTERIGAIKVLLFAYSEPLQNMLGNSELAEQGDVRVVDIDPGTFWNFMKCVYGGSSVVIPKLSFCESVNLLYVVEKYLVTEIKPTVVSHILDLFPKDFDNIFHAISNSCCFSDEKIRKLTMEIFETKMDQIVSSKKFLQLSAEALLIIVETDCSNISEPSVWEAVVKWAKHITDSNDGEVLRKQILPHLKFIRFCTFTCE
;
A
#
# COMPACT_ATOMS: atom_id res chain seq x y z
N MET A 1 -8.97 24.74 3.50
CA MET A 1 -9.52 24.38 2.18
C MET A 1 -10.65 23.42 2.47
N GLU A 2 -11.91 23.78 2.22
CA GLU A 2 -13.01 22.83 2.41
C GLU A 2 -12.80 21.67 1.43
N LYS A 3 -12.58 20.45 1.95
CA LYS A 3 -12.47 19.27 1.09
C LYS A 3 -13.83 19.03 0.44
N GLU A 4 -13.85 18.92 -0.87
CA GLU A 4 -15.06 18.56 -1.62
C GLU A 4 -15.59 17.22 -1.08
N VAL A 5 -16.86 17.23 -0.66
CA VAL A 5 -17.57 16.07 -0.14
C VAL A 5 -18.44 15.55 -1.27
N ASP A 6 -18.22 14.30 -1.69
CA ASP A 6 -18.90 13.74 -2.86
C ASP A 6 -20.43 13.85 -2.72
N ASP A 7 -21.09 14.31 -3.78
CA ASP A 7 -22.52 14.63 -3.76
C ASP A 7 -23.45 13.43 -3.54
N ASP A 8 -22.94 12.21 -3.72
CA ASP A 8 -23.67 10.97 -3.55
C ASP A 8 -23.41 10.28 -2.20
N LEU A 9 -22.60 10.86 -1.31
CA LEU A 9 -22.43 10.35 0.04
C LEU A 9 -23.74 10.38 0.83
N PRO A 10 -23.96 9.42 1.74
CA PRO A 10 -25.12 9.45 2.62
C PRO A 10 -25.23 10.77 3.39
N PRO A 11 -26.44 11.31 3.64
CA PRO A 11 -26.61 12.61 4.29
C PRO A 11 -25.93 12.71 5.65
N HIS A 12 -25.94 11.62 6.43
CA HIS A 12 -25.27 11.56 7.74
C HIS A 12 -23.74 11.61 7.60
N THR A 13 -23.18 10.91 6.61
CA THR A 13 -21.74 10.94 6.31
C THR A 13 -21.30 12.35 5.94
N LYS A 14 -22.05 13.03 5.05
CA LYS A 14 -21.77 14.42 4.68
C LYS A 14 -21.81 15.35 5.89
N TYR A 15 -22.83 15.23 6.73
CA TYR A 15 -22.98 16.05 7.93
C TYR A 15 -21.76 15.95 8.85
N TRP A 16 -21.29 14.73 9.13
CA TRP A 16 -20.13 14.54 10.01
C TRP A 16 -18.80 14.99 9.39
N LEU A 17 -18.67 14.96 8.07
CA LEU A 17 -17.47 15.43 7.37
C LEU A 17 -17.40 16.97 7.28
N THR A 18 -18.54 17.67 7.23
CA THR A 18 -18.58 19.13 7.03
C THR A 18 -18.73 19.92 8.33
N ASP A 19 -19.40 19.38 9.36
CA ASP A 19 -19.58 20.06 10.65
C ASP A 19 -18.30 20.03 11.50
N THR A 20 -17.32 20.84 11.09
CA THR A 20 -16.00 20.91 11.74
C THR A 20 -16.06 21.38 13.20
N SER A 21 -17.17 21.97 13.65
CA SER A 21 -17.38 22.37 15.05
C SER A 21 -17.44 21.20 16.01
N ARG A 22 -17.68 19.98 15.50
CA ARG A 22 -17.77 18.73 16.27
C ARG A 22 -16.44 17.99 16.39
N ASN A 23 -15.41 18.40 15.65
CA ASN A 23 -14.11 17.73 15.68
C ASN A 23 -13.49 17.85 17.08
N ASP A 24 -13.17 16.71 17.69
CA ASP A 24 -12.61 16.58 19.05
C ASP A 24 -11.22 15.92 19.05
N CYS A 25 -10.70 15.57 17.87
CA CYS A 25 -9.32 15.20 17.63
C CYS A 25 -8.86 15.66 16.25
N PHE A 26 -7.54 15.67 16.06
CA PHE A 26 -6.92 16.12 14.82
C PHE A 26 -5.72 15.26 14.47
N PHE A 27 -5.56 15.01 13.18
CA PHE A 27 -4.46 14.27 12.58
C PHE A 27 -3.66 15.21 11.70
N VAL A 28 -2.34 15.22 11.85
CA VAL A 28 -1.41 15.89 10.95
C VAL A 28 -0.78 14.82 10.06
N LEU A 29 -1.26 14.79 8.82
CA LEU A 29 -0.93 13.77 7.82
C LEU A 29 0.03 14.32 6.79
N GLY A 30 0.97 13.50 6.34
CA GLY A 30 1.87 13.85 5.25
C GLY A 30 3.14 13.04 5.29
N THR A 31 3.70 12.73 4.13
CA THR A 31 4.98 12.03 4.04
C THR A 31 6.12 12.92 4.53
N GLU A 32 7.18 12.33 5.08
CA GLU A 32 8.33 13.04 5.68
C GLU A 32 9.00 14.09 4.74
N SER A 33 8.71 14.03 3.44
CA SER A 33 9.27 14.89 2.39
C SER A 33 8.33 15.97 1.85
N GLY A 34 7.09 16.11 2.35
CA GLY A 34 6.03 16.83 1.65
C GLY A 34 5.10 17.75 2.45
N HIS A 35 3.99 18.14 1.78
CA HIS A 35 2.89 18.95 2.33
C HIS A 35 2.17 18.18 3.43
N THR A 36 2.13 18.75 4.64
CA THR A 36 1.33 18.20 5.73
C THR A 36 -0.05 18.83 5.75
N GLU A 37 -1.10 18.02 5.93
CA GLU A 37 -2.46 18.48 6.10
C GLU A 37 -3.01 18.11 7.48
N ARG A 38 -3.64 19.08 8.14
CA ARG A 38 -4.31 18.88 9.43
C ARG A 38 -5.79 18.56 9.20
N ILE A 39 -6.20 17.33 9.48
CA ILE A 39 -7.57 16.84 9.31
C ILE A 39 -8.22 16.66 10.68
N GLY A 40 -9.38 17.29 10.90
CA GLY A 40 -10.18 17.08 12.10
C GLY A 40 -11.07 15.85 12.00
N ALA A 41 -11.32 15.20 13.14
CA ALA A 41 -12.15 14.02 13.23
C ALA A 41 -12.92 13.97 14.56
N ILE A 42 -13.93 13.11 14.59
CA ILE A 42 -14.80 12.84 15.74
C ILE A 42 -14.44 11.48 16.35
N LYS A 43 -13.88 11.47 17.55
CA LYS A 43 -13.37 10.30 18.26
C LYS A 43 -14.38 9.18 18.37
N VAL A 44 -15.62 9.49 18.79
CA VAL A 44 -16.64 8.45 19.03
C VAL A 44 -16.96 7.64 17.78
N LEU A 45 -16.91 8.26 16.60
CA LEU A 45 -17.11 7.57 15.33
C LEU A 45 -15.90 6.70 14.96
N LEU A 46 -14.68 7.14 15.25
CA LEU A 46 -13.48 6.33 15.06
C LEU A 46 -13.43 5.14 16.03
N PHE A 47 -13.83 5.37 17.28
CA PHE A 47 -13.82 4.36 18.34
C PHE A 47 -14.74 3.19 18.03
N ALA A 48 -15.89 3.46 17.40
CA ALA A 48 -16.83 2.42 17.02
C ALA A 48 -16.21 1.35 16.08
N TYR A 49 -15.12 1.68 15.39
CA TYR A 49 -14.52 0.82 14.36
C TYR A 49 -13.08 0.38 14.65
N SER A 50 -12.40 0.98 15.63
CA SER A 50 -10.94 0.78 15.78
C SER A 50 -10.47 0.85 17.23
N GLU A 51 -10.06 -0.29 17.78
CA GLU A 51 -9.38 -0.38 19.07
C GLU A 51 -8.04 0.38 19.08
N PRO A 52 -7.17 0.32 18.05
CA PRO A 52 -5.97 1.16 17.99
C PRO A 52 -6.28 2.65 18.12
N LEU A 53 -7.32 3.14 17.44
CA LEU A 53 -7.74 4.54 17.55
C LEU A 53 -8.33 4.85 18.93
N GLN A 54 -9.05 3.90 19.56
CA GLN A 54 -9.50 4.04 20.96
C GLN A 54 -8.31 4.25 21.90
N ASN A 55 -7.28 3.43 21.78
CA ASN A 55 -6.09 3.53 22.63
C ASN A 55 -5.33 4.83 22.35
N MET A 56 -5.13 5.18 21.09
CA MET A 56 -4.35 6.34 20.67
C MET A 56 -5.01 7.70 21.00
N LEU A 57 -6.34 7.79 20.96
CA LEU A 57 -7.06 9.07 21.18
C LEU A 57 -7.86 9.11 22.48
N GLY A 58 -8.06 7.97 23.14
CA GLY A 58 -8.82 7.84 24.37
C GLY A 58 -7.99 8.16 25.60
N ASN A 59 -8.41 7.63 26.75
CA ASN A 59 -7.67 7.73 28.00
C ASN A 59 -6.88 6.44 28.22
N SER A 60 -5.74 6.33 27.55
CA SER A 60 -4.82 5.19 27.69
C SER A 60 -3.38 5.68 27.88
N GLU A 61 -2.49 4.78 28.29
CA GLU A 61 -1.05 5.08 28.36
C GLU A 61 -0.42 5.37 26.99
N LEU A 62 -1.09 4.95 25.91
CA LEU A 62 -0.69 5.16 24.52
C LEU A 62 -1.34 6.42 23.92
N ALA A 63 -2.08 7.20 24.72
CA ALA A 63 -2.81 8.34 24.24
C ALA A 63 -1.86 9.48 23.82
N GLU A 64 -1.99 9.89 22.56
CA GLU A 64 -1.25 11.01 22.02
C GLU A 64 -1.75 12.34 22.59
N GLN A 65 -0.81 13.25 22.86
CA GLN A 65 -1.13 14.58 23.39
C GLN A 65 -1.24 15.60 22.26
N GLY A 66 -2.45 16.13 22.05
CA GLY A 66 -2.71 17.12 21.01
C GLY A 66 -2.99 16.47 19.65
N ASP A 67 -2.37 17.01 18.60
CA ASP A 67 -2.53 16.51 17.23
C ASP A 67 -1.75 15.21 17.01
N VAL A 68 -2.40 14.19 16.47
CA VAL A 68 -1.76 12.92 16.13
C VAL A 68 -0.98 13.07 14.83
N ARG A 69 0.33 12.86 14.89
CA ARG A 69 1.18 12.88 13.69
C ARG A 69 1.19 11.52 13.00
N VAL A 70 0.86 11.51 11.71
CA VAL A 70 0.83 10.30 10.88
C VAL A 70 1.66 10.56 9.63
N VAL A 71 2.86 9.97 9.58
CA VAL A 71 3.89 10.28 8.57
C VAL A 71 3.89 9.33 7.36
N ASP A 72 3.10 8.27 7.43
CA ASP A 72 3.07 7.15 6.49
C ASP A 72 1.74 7.04 5.74
N ILE A 73 0.81 8.00 5.92
CA ILE A 73 -0.49 8.03 5.25
C ILE A 73 -0.66 9.37 4.54
N ASP A 74 -0.96 9.30 3.23
CA ASP A 74 -1.33 10.46 2.43
C ASP A 74 -2.68 11.05 2.88
N PRO A 75 -2.85 12.39 2.93
CA PRO A 75 -4.09 13.03 3.37
C PRO A 75 -5.35 12.62 2.59
N GLY A 76 -5.24 12.32 1.30
CA GLY A 76 -6.34 11.81 0.47
C GLY A 76 -6.72 10.38 0.83
N THR A 77 -5.73 9.51 1.10
CA THR A 77 -5.97 8.15 1.59
C THR A 77 -6.71 8.17 2.93
N PHE A 78 -6.24 9.01 3.88
CA PHE A 78 -6.91 9.16 5.17
C PHE A 78 -8.32 9.75 5.02
N TRP A 79 -8.53 10.67 4.07
CA TRP A 79 -9.86 11.20 3.79
C TRP A 79 -10.82 10.12 3.26
N ASN A 80 -10.36 9.24 2.37
CA ASN A 80 -11.15 8.09 1.91
C ASN A 80 -11.48 7.14 3.07
N PHE A 81 -10.53 6.90 3.97
CA PHE A 81 -10.76 6.13 5.20
C PHE A 81 -11.86 6.76 6.07
N MET A 82 -11.79 8.08 6.32
CA MET A 82 -12.79 8.83 7.08
C MET A 82 -14.18 8.73 6.46
N LYS A 83 -14.30 8.95 5.13
CA LYS A 83 -15.57 8.78 4.41
C LYS A 83 -16.15 7.37 4.63
N CYS A 84 -15.31 6.34 4.61
CA CYS A 84 -15.75 4.95 4.80
C CYS A 84 -16.23 4.69 6.23
N VAL A 85 -15.45 5.09 7.25
CA VAL A 85 -15.80 4.93 8.68
C VAL A 85 -17.07 5.70 9.03
N TYR A 86 -17.35 6.81 8.34
CA TYR A 86 -18.55 7.62 8.57
C TYR A 86 -19.78 7.12 7.79
N GLY A 87 -19.74 5.89 7.26
CA GLY A 87 -20.86 5.23 6.59
C GLY A 87 -20.89 5.36 5.07
N GLY A 88 -19.88 5.95 4.45
CA GLY A 88 -19.79 6.16 3.00
C GLY A 88 -19.11 5.03 2.21
N SER A 89 -18.77 3.90 2.84
CA SER A 89 -17.94 2.85 2.22
C SER A 89 -18.50 2.32 0.90
N SER A 90 -19.82 2.12 0.81
CA SER A 90 -20.49 1.62 -0.41
C SER A 90 -20.47 2.61 -1.58
N VAL A 91 -20.18 3.88 -1.32
CA VAL A 91 -20.11 4.94 -2.34
C VAL A 91 -18.65 5.23 -2.71
N VAL A 92 -17.77 5.25 -1.71
CA VAL A 92 -16.34 5.58 -1.90
C VAL A 92 -15.60 4.45 -2.57
N ILE A 93 -15.69 3.23 -2.02
CA ILE A 93 -14.85 2.09 -2.47
C ILE A 93 -15.00 1.81 -3.97
N PRO A 94 -16.22 1.74 -4.55
CA PRO A 94 -16.38 1.44 -5.98
C PRO A 94 -15.72 2.45 -6.94
N LYS A 95 -15.42 3.67 -6.47
CA LYS A 95 -14.81 4.73 -7.28
C LYS A 95 -13.28 4.73 -7.21
N LEU A 96 -12.71 4.04 -6.22
CA LEU A 96 -11.27 4.01 -6.02
C LEU A 96 -10.58 3.24 -7.14
N SER A 97 -9.45 3.77 -7.58
CA SER A 97 -8.48 3.03 -8.40
C SER A 97 -7.86 1.86 -7.60
N PHE A 98 -7.13 0.99 -8.28
CA PHE A 98 -6.43 -0.11 -7.63
C PHE A 98 -5.44 0.40 -6.56
N CYS A 99 -4.63 1.41 -6.90
CA CYS A 99 -3.66 2.02 -6.00
C CYS A 99 -4.34 2.63 -4.76
N GLU A 100 -5.41 3.40 -4.95
CA GLU A 100 -6.16 3.98 -3.82
C GLU A 100 -6.81 2.92 -2.94
N SER A 101 -7.24 1.81 -3.53
CA SER A 101 -7.82 0.68 -2.78
C SER A 101 -6.77 -0.04 -1.93
N VAL A 102 -5.57 -0.25 -2.46
CA VAL A 102 -4.42 -0.80 -1.71
C VAL A 102 -4.00 0.14 -0.59
N ASN A 103 -3.94 1.45 -0.86
CA ASN A 103 -3.65 2.45 0.18
C ASN A 103 -4.73 2.45 1.27
N LEU A 104 -6.01 2.33 0.91
CA LEU A 104 -7.09 2.21 1.87
C LEU A 104 -6.98 0.91 2.69
N LEU A 105 -6.61 -0.22 2.05
CA LEU A 105 -6.37 -1.49 2.75
C LEU A 105 -5.29 -1.33 3.81
N TYR A 106 -4.17 -0.66 3.49
CA TYR A 106 -3.11 -0.37 4.45
C TYR A 106 -3.65 0.37 5.69
N VAL A 107 -4.43 1.44 5.50
CA VAL A 107 -5.00 2.21 6.63
C VAL A 107 -5.99 1.39 7.45
N VAL A 108 -6.84 0.60 6.77
CA VAL A 108 -7.82 -0.28 7.40
C VAL A 108 -7.14 -1.37 8.22
N GLU A 109 -6.02 -1.93 7.76
CA GLU A 109 -5.22 -2.89 8.53
C GLU A 109 -4.49 -2.21 9.69
N LYS A 110 -3.85 -1.06 9.46
CA LYS A 110 -3.13 -0.29 10.49
C LYS A 110 -4.03 0.05 11.67
N TYR A 111 -5.28 0.41 11.42
CA TYR A 111 -6.26 0.75 12.46
C TYR A 111 -7.22 -0.40 12.78
N LEU A 112 -7.00 -1.61 12.29
CA LEU A 112 -7.79 -2.80 12.59
C LEU A 112 -9.31 -2.64 12.36
N VAL A 113 -9.71 -1.95 11.28
CA VAL A 113 -11.12 -1.73 10.94
C VAL A 113 -11.69 -2.96 10.18
N THR A 114 -12.09 -3.98 10.93
CA THR A 114 -12.43 -5.29 10.37
C THR A 114 -13.70 -5.32 9.53
N GLU A 115 -14.64 -4.41 9.76
CA GLU A 115 -15.94 -4.35 9.08
C GLU A 115 -15.82 -3.87 7.63
N ILE A 116 -14.85 -2.99 7.35
CA ILE A 116 -14.66 -2.38 6.03
C ILE A 116 -13.70 -3.21 5.18
N LYS A 117 -12.74 -3.90 5.81
CA LYS A 117 -11.69 -4.69 5.13
C LYS A 117 -12.22 -5.64 4.04
N PRO A 118 -13.28 -6.45 4.25
CA PRO A 118 -13.77 -7.38 3.24
C PRO A 118 -14.22 -6.70 1.94
N THR A 119 -14.86 -5.53 2.03
CA THR A 119 -15.31 -4.76 0.87
C THR A 119 -14.12 -4.20 0.10
N VAL A 120 -13.10 -3.70 0.80
CA VAL A 120 -11.87 -3.21 0.17
C VAL A 120 -11.13 -4.35 -0.54
N VAL A 121 -10.95 -5.50 0.12
CA VAL A 121 -10.31 -6.68 -0.47
C VAL A 121 -11.07 -7.18 -1.70
N SER A 122 -12.41 -7.24 -1.64
CA SER A 122 -13.23 -7.63 -2.80
C SER A 122 -13.00 -6.69 -3.99
N HIS A 123 -13.01 -5.38 -3.76
CA HIS A 123 -12.80 -4.39 -4.81
C HIS A 123 -11.38 -4.46 -5.40
N ILE A 124 -10.36 -4.70 -4.55
CA ILE A 124 -8.99 -4.95 -5.03
C ILE A 124 -8.96 -6.17 -5.95
N LEU A 125 -9.56 -7.30 -5.54
CA LEU A 125 -9.59 -8.53 -6.35
C LEU A 125 -10.33 -8.34 -7.67
N ASP A 126 -11.39 -7.53 -7.70
CA ASP A 126 -12.14 -7.19 -8.92
C ASP A 126 -11.34 -6.29 -9.87
N LEU A 127 -10.47 -5.43 -9.34
CA LEU A 127 -9.61 -4.53 -10.12
C LEU A 127 -8.30 -5.20 -10.56
N PHE A 128 -7.73 -6.08 -9.74
CA PHE A 128 -6.42 -6.68 -9.94
C PHE A 128 -6.24 -7.22 -11.37
N PRO A 129 -7.09 -8.11 -11.91
CA PRO A 129 -6.84 -8.73 -13.21
C PRO A 129 -7.11 -7.81 -14.40
N LYS A 130 -7.69 -6.61 -14.19
CA LYS A 130 -8.07 -5.69 -15.29
C LYS A 130 -6.88 -4.97 -15.91
N ASP A 131 -5.81 -4.81 -15.16
CA ASP A 131 -4.58 -4.19 -15.61
C ASP A 131 -3.38 -4.97 -15.06
N PHE A 132 -2.50 -5.41 -15.95
CA PHE A 132 -1.29 -6.13 -15.56
C PHE A 132 -0.41 -5.27 -14.64
N ASP A 133 -0.37 -3.95 -14.84
CA ASP A 133 0.49 -3.06 -14.07
C ASP A 133 0.12 -3.00 -12.58
N ASN A 134 -1.08 -3.43 -12.21
CA ASN A 134 -1.51 -3.55 -10.81
C ASN A 134 -0.61 -4.50 -10.01
N ILE A 135 0.05 -5.46 -10.66
CA ILE A 135 0.99 -6.36 -9.99
C ILE A 135 2.13 -5.58 -9.33
N PHE A 136 2.66 -4.54 -9.97
CA PHE A 136 3.76 -3.75 -9.41
C PHE A 136 3.31 -2.96 -8.18
N HIS A 137 2.06 -2.50 -8.17
CA HIS A 137 1.47 -1.87 -6.98
C HIS A 137 1.25 -2.88 -5.85
N ALA A 138 0.77 -4.09 -6.15
CA ALA A 138 0.60 -5.15 -5.16
C ALA A 138 1.93 -5.58 -4.52
N ILE A 139 2.97 -5.82 -5.34
CA ILE A 139 4.31 -6.23 -4.85
C ILE A 139 4.92 -5.16 -3.94
N SER A 140 4.69 -3.88 -4.26
CA SER A 140 5.24 -2.76 -3.51
C SER A 140 4.55 -2.51 -2.16
N ASN A 141 3.45 -3.22 -1.85
CA ASN A 141 2.67 -3.00 -0.64
C ASN A 141 2.50 -4.29 0.15
N SER A 142 3.11 -4.35 1.34
CA SER A 142 3.09 -5.55 2.20
C SER A 142 1.70 -5.97 2.68
N CYS A 143 0.73 -5.04 2.75
CA CYS A 143 -0.66 -5.35 3.08
C CYS A 143 -1.30 -6.32 2.07
N CYS A 144 -0.89 -6.27 0.80
CA CYS A 144 -1.36 -7.20 -0.24
C CYS A 144 -0.93 -8.65 0.02
N PHE A 145 0.20 -8.86 0.72
CA PHE A 145 0.67 -10.20 1.11
C PHE A 145 0.12 -10.65 2.46
N SER A 146 -0.41 -9.72 3.25
CA SER A 146 -1.05 -10.03 4.53
C SER A 146 -2.43 -10.64 4.35
N ASP A 147 -3.16 -10.25 3.30
CA ASP A 147 -4.42 -10.89 2.90
C ASP A 147 -4.17 -12.14 2.03
N GLU A 148 -4.75 -13.28 2.42
CA GLU A 148 -4.53 -14.55 1.74
C GLU A 148 -5.04 -14.58 0.30
N LYS A 149 -6.16 -13.92 0.00
CA LYS A 149 -6.77 -13.96 -1.34
C LYS A 149 -5.95 -13.14 -2.32
N ILE A 150 -5.54 -11.94 -1.90
CA ILE A 150 -4.69 -11.06 -2.71
C ILE A 150 -3.31 -11.69 -2.92
N ARG A 151 -2.72 -12.26 -1.86
CA ARG A 151 -1.46 -13.00 -1.95
C ARG A 151 -1.56 -14.15 -2.94
N LYS A 152 -2.61 -14.97 -2.83
CA LYS A 152 -2.81 -16.12 -3.74
C LYS A 152 -2.87 -15.67 -5.20
N LEU A 153 -3.68 -14.66 -5.51
CA LEU A 153 -3.77 -14.12 -6.87
C LEU A 153 -2.44 -13.56 -7.37
N THR A 154 -1.68 -12.90 -6.49
CA THR A 154 -0.33 -12.40 -6.81
C THR A 154 0.61 -13.55 -7.18
N MET A 155 0.61 -14.64 -6.41
CA MET A 155 1.43 -15.84 -6.69
C MET A 155 1.00 -16.55 -7.99
N GLU A 156 -0.30 -16.63 -8.28
CA GLU A 156 -0.79 -17.18 -9.56
C GLU A 156 -0.29 -16.37 -10.77
N ILE A 157 -0.19 -15.05 -10.63
CA ILE A 157 0.39 -14.17 -11.65
C ILE A 157 1.90 -14.43 -11.78
N PHE A 158 2.62 -14.63 -10.67
CA PHE A 158 4.05 -14.96 -10.71
C PHE A 158 4.31 -16.26 -11.46
N GLU A 159 3.59 -17.33 -11.11
CA GLU A 159 3.73 -18.64 -11.76
C GLU A 159 3.49 -18.62 -13.27
N THR A 160 2.72 -17.64 -13.77
CA THR A 160 2.34 -17.57 -15.19
C THR A 160 2.98 -16.42 -15.98
N LYS A 161 3.45 -15.35 -15.33
CA LYS A 161 3.91 -14.11 -15.99
C LYS A 161 5.18 -13.49 -15.36
N MET A 162 6.02 -14.26 -14.67
CA MET A 162 7.26 -13.75 -14.06
C MET A 162 8.21 -13.14 -15.10
N ASP A 163 8.32 -13.78 -16.26
CA ASP A 163 9.07 -13.29 -17.42
C ASP A 163 8.66 -11.87 -17.83
N GLN A 164 7.36 -11.59 -17.85
CA GLN A 164 6.80 -10.28 -18.18
C GLN A 164 7.04 -9.26 -17.07
N ILE A 165 6.93 -9.67 -15.79
CA ILE A 165 7.20 -8.80 -14.64
C ILE A 165 8.66 -8.32 -14.69
N VAL A 166 9.59 -9.26 -14.83
CA VAL A 166 11.04 -9.01 -14.81
C VAL A 166 11.50 -8.21 -16.03
N SER A 167 10.84 -8.38 -17.19
CA SER A 167 11.15 -7.64 -18.41
C SER A 167 10.52 -6.23 -18.47
N SER A 168 9.58 -5.92 -17.58
CA SER A 168 8.87 -4.64 -17.57
C SER A 168 9.77 -3.48 -17.15
N LYS A 169 9.56 -2.30 -17.74
CA LYS A 169 10.22 -1.07 -17.28
C LYS A 169 9.85 -0.70 -15.84
N LYS A 170 8.66 -1.11 -15.38
CA LYS A 170 8.20 -0.87 -14.00
C LYS A 170 8.99 -1.67 -12.96
N PHE A 171 9.65 -2.76 -13.37
CA PHE A 171 10.57 -3.50 -12.51
C PHE A 171 11.68 -2.60 -11.94
N LEU A 172 12.18 -1.65 -12.75
CA LEU A 172 13.24 -0.73 -12.35
C LEU A 172 12.80 0.26 -11.26
N GLN A 173 11.49 0.41 -11.03
CA GLN A 173 10.90 1.34 -10.05
C GLN A 173 10.62 0.68 -8.70
N LEU A 174 10.85 -0.63 -8.58
CA LEU A 174 10.61 -1.37 -7.35
C LEU A 174 11.59 -0.97 -6.24
N SER A 175 11.12 -0.98 -5.00
CA SER A 175 11.99 -0.90 -3.84
C SER A 175 12.80 -2.20 -3.69
N ALA A 176 13.84 -2.18 -2.84
CA ALA A 176 14.61 -3.38 -2.54
C ALA A 176 13.73 -4.47 -1.92
N GLU A 177 12.78 -4.10 -1.05
CA GLU A 177 11.84 -5.02 -0.40
C GLU A 177 10.88 -5.64 -1.43
N ALA A 178 10.38 -4.85 -2.37
CA ALA A 178 9.52 -5.34 -3.45
C ALA A 178 10.28 -6.27 -4.40
N LEU A 179 11.52 -5.92 -4.74
CA LEU A 179 12.40 -6.78 -5.54
C LEU A 179 12.66 -8.11 -4.83
N LEU A 180 12.87 -8.08 -3.51
CA LEU A 180 13.13 -9.26 -2.70
C LEU A 180 12.05 -10.32 -2.86
N ILE A 181 10.77 -9.92 -2.83
CA ILE A 181 9.62 -10.82 -3.04
C ILE A 181 9.73 -11.56 -4.38
N ILE A 182 10.18 -10.87 -5.43
CA ILE A 182 10.33 -11.46 -6.76
C ILE A 182 11.47 -12.48 -6.78
N VAL A 183 12.66 -12.11 -6.29
CA VAL A 183 13.83 -13.02 -6.32
C VAL A 183 13.70 -14.21 -5.38
N GLU A 184 12.96 -14.07 -4.28
CA GLU A 184 12.64 -15.19 -3.38
C GLU A 184 11.69 -16.21 -4.02
N THR A 185 10.85 -15.76 -4.96
CA THR A 185 9.87 -16.62 -5.61
C THR A 185 10.55 -17.55 -6.61
N ASP A 186 10.34 -18.86 -6.45
CA ASP A 186 10.72 -19.85 -7.47
C ASP A 186 9.65 -19.93 -8.55
N CYS A 187 10.03 -19.75 -9.81
CA CYS A 187 9.10 -19.75 -10.94
C CYS A 187 9.74 -20.45 -12.14
N SER A 188 9.02 -21.41 -12.72
CA SER A 188 9.51 -22.20 -13.85
C SER A 188 9.43 -21.50 -15.20
N ASN A 189 8.69 -20.40 -15.29
CA ASN A 189 8.48 -19.60 -16.50
C ASN A 189 9.59 -18.57 -16.77
N ILE A 190 10.60 -18.46 -15.92
CA ILE A 190 11.75 -17.58 -16.12
C ILE A 190 13.06 -18.30 -15.80
N SER A 191 14.12 -18.03 -16.56
CA SER A 191 15.45 -18.54 -16.26
C SER A 191 16.17 -17.68 -15.23
N GLU A 192 16.90 -18.30 -14.32
CA GLU A 192 17.67 -17.59 -13.28
C GLU A 192 18.68 -16.58 -13.85
N PRO A 193 19.37 -16.83 -14.99
CA PRO A 193 20.20 -15.80 -15.63
C PRO A 193 19.41 -14.54 -16.02
N SER A 194 18.16 -14.68 -16.46
CA SER A 194 17.30 -13.53 -16.79
C SER A 194 16.93 -12.71 -15.56
N VAL A 195 16.60 -13.40 -14.45
CA VAL A 195 16.35 -12.76 -13.14
C VAL A 195 17.59 -11.98 -12.70
N TRP A 196 18.76 -12.60 -12.77
CA TRP A 196 20.02 -11.96 -12.41
C TRP A 196 20.32 -10.72 -13.26
N GLU A 197 20.14 -10.80 -14.58
CA GLU A 197 20.37 -9.66 -15.47
C GLU A 197 19.44 -8.49 -15.11
N ALA A 198 18.18 -8.77 -14.78
CA ALA A 198 17.23 -7.76 -14.37
C ALA A 198 17.59 -7.13 -13.01
N VAL A 199 18.02 -7.92 -12.03
CA VAL A 199 18.51 -7.41 -10.73
C VAL A 199 19.72 -6.47 -10.92
N VAL A 200 20.65 -6.83 -11.80
CA VAL A 200 21.79 -5.97 -12.14
C VAL A 200 21.33 -4.68 -12.83
N LYS A 201 20.36 -4.76 -13.76
CA LYS A 201 19.76 -3.58 -14.42
C LYS A 201 19.07 -2.66 -13.42
N TRP A 202 18.30 -3.22 -12.47
CA TRP A 202 17.66 -2.48 -11.38
C TRP A 202 18.69 -1.77 -10.50
N ALA A 203 19.75 -2.48 -10.08
CA ALA A 203 20.79 -1.89 -9.24
C ALA A 203 21.52 -0.72 -9.94
N LYS A 204 21.78 -0.85 -11.24
CA LYS A 204 22.33 0.26 -12.05
C LYS A 204 21.38 1.44 -12.14
N HIS A 205 20.08 1.18 -12.29
CA HIS A 205 19.07 2.23 -12.38
C HIS A 205 18.95 3.02 -11.08
N ILE A 206 18.83 2.33 -9.93
CA ILE A 206 18.60 3.01 -8.64
C ILE A 206 19.85 3.75 -8.12
N THR A 207 21.04 3.34 -8.55
CA THR A 207 22.31 3.98 -8.15
C THR A 207 22.82 5.02 -9.14
N ASP A 208 22.23 5.09 -10.34
CA ASP A 208 22.73 5.85 -11.49
C ASP A 208 24.25 5.65 -11.70
N SER A 209 24.72 4.42 -11.50
CA SER A 209 26.14 4.09 -11.46
C SER A 209 26.45 2.74 -12.10
N ASN A 210 27.65 2.62 -12.66
CA ASN A 210 28.22 1.36 -13.12
C ASN A 210 29.38 0.87 -12.23
N ASP A 211 29.61 1.53 -11.09
CA ASP A 211 30.65 1.14 -10.14
C ASP A 211 30.32 -0.19 -9.45
N GLY A 212 31.26 -1.14 -9.54
CA GLY A 212 31.04 -2.50 -9.04
C GLY A 212 30.84 -2.59 -7.53
N GLU A 213 31.45 -1.71 -6.74
CA GLU A 213 31.30 -1.71 -5.28
C GLU A 213 29.92 -1.18 -4.88
N VAL A 214 29.47 -0.10 -5.53
CA VAL A 214 28.15 0.50 -5.32
C VAL A 214 27.04 -0.49 -5.70
N LEU A 215 27.14 -1.13 -6.86
CA LEU A 215 26.16 -2.14 -7.30
C LEU A 215 26.13 -3.34 -6.35
N ARG A 216 27.29 -3.83 -5.92
CA ARG A 216 27.38 -4.97 -5.00
C ARG A 216 26.66 -4.69 -3.69
N LYS A 217 26.75 -3.47 -3.15
CA LYS A 217 26.04 -3.08 -1.92
C LYS A 217 24.53 -3.18 -2.06
N GLN A 218 23.96 -2.78 -3.21
CA GLN A 218 22.52 -2.88 -3.47
C GLN A 218 22.05 -4.31 -3.75
N ILE A 219 22.87 -5.11 -4.44
CA ILE A 219 22.50 -6.48 -4.83
C ILE A 219 22.64 -7.49 -3.67
N LEU A 220 23.54 -7.21 -2.72
CA LEU A 220 23.89 -8.16 -1.65
C LEU A 220 22.69 -8.76 -0.90
N PRO A 221 21.63 -8.01 -0.54
CA PRO A 221 20.45 -8.57 0.13
C PRO A 221 19.71 -9.63 -0.71
N HIS A 222 19.73 -9.48 -2.03
CA HIS A 222 19.03 -10.33 -3.00
C HIS A 222 19.87 -11.55 -3.42
N LEU A 223 21.20 -11.43 -3.34
CA LEU A 223 22.15 -12.40 -3.88
C LEU A 223 21.95 -13.83 -3.35
N LYS A 224 21.54 -13.96 -2.08
CA LYS A 224 21.34 -15.28 -1.43
C LYS A 224 20.16 -16.08 -2.02
N PHE A 225 19.28 -15.42 -2.76
CA PHE A 225 18.12 -16.05 -3.42
C PHE A 225 18.37 -16.37 -4.88
N ILE A 226 19.46 -15.82 -5.46
CA ILE A 226 19.82 -16.12 -6.83
C ILE A 226 20.42 -17.52 -6.90
N ARG A 227 19.78 -18.39 -7.68
CA ARG A 227 20.15 -19.81 -7.79
C ARG A 227 21.31 -20.01 -8.80
N PHE A 228 22.49 -19.47 -8.52
CA PHE A 228 23.64 -19.51 -9.44
C PHE A 228 24.00 -20.91 -9.98
N CYS A 229 23.70 -21.98 -9.25
CA CYS A 229 23.92 -23.36 -9.70
C CYS A 229 23.10 -23.75 -10.94
N THR A 230 22.07 -22.99 -11.31
CA THR A 230 21.27 -23.22 -12.52
C THR A 230 21.84 -22.53 -13.75
N PHE A 231 22.90 -21.73 -13.59
CA PHE A 231 23.54 -21.03 -14.71
C PHE A 231 24.26 -22.06 -15.56
N THR A 232 23.92 -22.12 -16.83
CA THR A 232 24.69 -22.89 -17.81
C THR A 232 25.97 -22.12 -18.11
N CYS A 233 27.12 -22.79 -18.05
CA CYS A 233 28.36 -22.25 -18.58
C CYS A 233 28.22 -22.17 -20.10
N GLU A 234 28.07 -20.96 -20.64
CA GLU A 234 28.36 -20.65 -22.05
C GLU A 234 29.81 -20.19 -22.22
#